data_AF-A0A7S2PDC4-F1
#
_entry.id   AF-A0A7S2PDC4-F1
#
_cell.length_a   1.000
_cell.length_b   1.000
_cell.length_c   1.000
_cell.angle_alpha   90.00
_cell.angle_beta   90.00
_cell.angle_gamma   90.00
#
_symmetry.space_group_name_H-M   'P 1'
#
loop_
_entity.id
_entity.type
_entity.pdbx_description
1 polymer ?
#
loop_
_entity_poly.entity_id
_entity_poly.type
_entity_poly.pdbx_seq_one_letter_code
_entity_poly.pdbx_strand_id
1 'polypeptide(L)'
;MPSTKKKARNSAKKKSKANKMKGAEDSSSPSLSSRMQRMQVGGRCNGNHGLVMNEVGMTCVPFVQKWLQGYNDAIDKVGNMEVSFKITQALTNEDAVWGSSESIDWLVSYFLMTATKQYLNGNIDMAGVDASYADFFNQHKAVVLDKTKPKIDWHEVVRIHNADKPTLAAFLRERIPCTCLD
;
A
#
# COMPACT_ATOMS: atom_id res chain seq x y z
N MET A 1 -19.15 -53.21 -34.13
CA MET A 1 -18.15 -54.11 -33.49
C MET A 1 -17.44 -54.87 -34.60
N PRO A 2 -16.14 -55.23 -34.54
CA PRO A 2 -15.14 -55.26 -33.43
C PRO A 2 -14.09 -54.13 -33.56
N SER A 3 -13.36 -53.59 -32.56
CA SER A 3 -12.69 -54.02 -31.31
C SER A 3 -11.30 -54.67 -31.48
N THR A 4 -10.24 -53.86 -31.32
CA THR A 4 -8.91 -54.19 -30.75
C THR A 4 -8.33 -52.88 -30.16
N LYS A 5 -8.21 -52.71 -28.83
CA LYS A 5 -7.09 -53.07 -27.90
C LYS A 5 -5.72 -52.61 -28.46
N LYS A 6 -4.80 -51.92 -27.77
CA LYS A 6 -4.38 -51.97 -26.35
C LYS A 6 -3.31 -50.87 -26.06
N LYS A 7 -3.10 -50.58 -24.77
CA LYS A 7 -2.18 -49.62 -24.10
C LYS A 7 -0.67 -49.85 -24.28
N ALA A 8 0.12 -48.77 -24.16
CA ALA A 8 1.41 -48.60 -23.42
C ALA A 8 1.79 -47.10 -23.51
N ARG A 9 1.96 -46.24 -22.50
CA ARG A 9 2.69 -46.22 -21.20
C ARG A 9 4.22 -46.37 -21.34
N ASN A 10 4.94 -45.24 -21.31
CA ASN A 10 6.30 -45.03 -20.78
C ASN A 10 6.57 -43.50 -20.77
N SER A 11 6.71 -42.79 -19.64
CA SER A 11 7.79 -42.81 -18.64
C SER A 11 9.11 -42.21 -19.15
N ALA A 12 9.34 -40.91 -18.92
CA ALA A 12 10.69 -40.34 -18.85
C ALA A 12 10.72 -39.11 -17.92
N LYS A 13 11.06 -39.36 -16.66
CA LYS A 13 11.59 -38.37 -15.72
C LYS A 13 12.95 -37.89 -16.24
N LYS A 14 13.19 -36.58 -16.26
CA LYS A 14 14.55 -36.05 -16.09
C LYS A 14 14.52 -34.87 -15.14
N LYS A 15 15.09 -35.12 -13.96
CA LYS A 15 15.51 -34.15 -12.96
C LYS A 15 16.73 -33.40 -13.50
N SER A 16 16.75 -32.09 -13.34
CA SER A 16 17.99 -31.32 -13.26
C SER A 16 17.86 -30.39 -12.05
N LYS A 17 18.88 -30.48 -11.20
CA LYS A 17 19.00 -29.90 -9.88
C LYS A 17 20.12 -28.87 -9.96
N ALA A 18 19.93 -27.79 -9.19
CA ALA A 18 20.93 -26.84 -8.71
C ALA A 18 21.61 -25.92 -9.74
N ASN A 19 21.48 -24.61 -9.53
CA ASN A 19 22.62 -23.92 -8.92
C ASN A 19 22.19 -22.76 -8.01
N LYS A 20 22.89 -22.67 -6.89
CA LYS A 20 22.72 -21.75 -5.77
C LYS A 20 23.83 -20.71 -5.92
N MET A 21 23.47 -19.45 -6.16
CA MET A 21 24.40 -18.33 -5.95
C MET A 21 23.90 -17.50 -4.79
N LYS A 22 24.71 -17.51 -3.74
CA LYS A 22 24.71 -16.55 -2.63
C LYS A 22 25.20 -15.21 -3.19
N GLY A 23 24.46 -14.16 -2.94
CA GLY A 23 24.92 -12.77 -2.96
C GLY A 23 24.23 -12.08 -1.80
N ALA A 24 24.98 -11.81 -0.76
CA ALA A 24 24.53 -11.07 0.41
C ALA A 24 24.69 -9.58 0.09
N GLU A 25 23.59 -8.85 0.07
CA GLU A 25 23.56 -7.43 0.36
C GLU A 25 22.49 -7.23 1.42
N ASP A 26 22.97 -7.08 2.66
CA ASP A 26 22.19 -6.78 3.84
C ASP A 26 21.88 -5.29 3.82
N SER A 27 20.88 -4.91 3.05
CA SER A 27 20.18 -3.63 3.17
C SER A 27 18.85 -3.89 3.88
N SER A 28 18.95 -4.33 5.13
CA SER A 28 17.79 -4.45 6.01
C SER A 28 17.26 -3.05 6.34
N SER A 29 16.51 -2.47 5.42
CA SER A 29 15.62 -1.37 5.73
C SER A 29 14.62 -1.88 6.77
N PRO A 30 14.45 -1.18 7.91
CA PRO A 30 13.53 -1.64 8.95
C PRO A 30 12.14 -1.80 8.35
N SER A 31 11.49 -2.94 8.62
CA SER A 31 10.09 -3.16 8.22
C SER A 31 9.23 -1.99 8.70
N LEU A 32 8.14 -1.68 7.99
CA LEU A 32 7.21 -0.62 8.38
C LEU A 32 6.85 -0.72 9.87
N SER A 33 6.59 -1.95 10.35
CA SER A 33 6.34 -2.26 11.76
C SER A 33 7.51 -1.88 12.69
N SER A 34 8.75 -2.17 12.30
CA SER A 34 9.96 -1.80 13.07
C SER A 34 10.21 -0.28 13.08
N ARG A 35 9.89 0.39 11.97
CA ARG A 35 10.00 1.85 11.81
C ARG A 35 8.92 2.56 12.65
N MET A 36 7.73 1.96 12.72
CA MET A 36 6.62 2.39 13.57
C MET A 36 6.91 2.13 15.06
N GLN A 37 7.54 1.00 15.41
CA GLN A 37 7.87 0.68 16.80
C GLN A 37 8.82 1.70 17.46
N ARG A 38 9.75 2.29 16.71
CA ARG A 38 10.65 3.34 17.24
C ARG A 38 9.92 4.62 17.69
N MET A 39 8.67 4.82 17.28
CA MET A 39 7.89 6.00 17.65
C MET A 39 7.10 5.86 18.95
N GLN A 40 7.05 4.66 19.53
CA GLN A 40 6.28 4.37 20.75
C GLN A 40 6.93 4.93 22.04
N VAL A 41 8.09 5.59 21.96
CA VAL A 41 8.76 6.16 23.14
C VAL A 41 8.18 7.53 23.48
N GLY A 42 6.99 7.56 24.07
CA GLY A 42 6.47 8.57 25.02
C GLY A 42 6.51 10.07 24.65
N GLY A 43 6.89 10.45 23.44
CA GLY A 43 7.04 11.83 23.01
C GLY A 43 5.80 12.32 22.27
N ARG A 44 5.36 13.55 22.57
CA ARG A 44 4.38 14.26 21.72
C ARG A 44 4.82 14.16 20.27
N CYS A 45 3.90 13.78 19.39
CA CYS A 45 4.13 13.83 17.95
C CYS A 45 4.50 15.26 17.54
N ASN A 46 5.66 15.45 16.90
CA ASN A 46 6.10 16.75 16.37
C ASN A 46 5.29 17.19 15.12
N GLY A 47 4.00 16.84 15.03
CA GLY A 47 3.12 17.15 13.90
C GLY A 47 3.40 16.35 12.61
N ASN A 48 4.48 15.57 12.53
CA ASN A 48 4.78 14.74 11.36
C ASN A 48 4.20 13.31 11.43
N HIS A 49 3.55 12.96 12.55
CA HIS A 49 2.89 11.66 12.79
C HIS A 49 3.70 10.45 12.33
N GLY A 50 5.03 10.54 12.40
CA GLY A 50 5.95 9.48 12.04
C GLY A 50 6.50 9.46 10.63
N LEU A 51 6.09 10.41 9.79
CA LEU A 51 6.72 10.57 8.49
C LEU A 51 8.15 11.09 8.65
N VAL A 52 9.09 10.37 8.05
CA VAL A 52 10.49 10.78 7.94
C VAL A 52 10.77 11.10 6.48
N MET A 53 11.24 12.32 6.23
CA MET A 53 11.69 12.71 4.89
C MET A 53 13.10 12.15 4.66
N ASN A 54 13.25 11.26 3.68
CA ASN A 54 14.51 10.67 3.24
C ASN A 54 14.60 10.75 1.71
N GLU A 55 15.64 10.17 1.11
CA GLU A 55 15.80 10.16 -0.35
C GLU A 55 14.60 9.54 -1.08
N VAL A 56 14.02 8.47 -0.53
CA VAL A 56 12.78 7.88 -1.05
C VAL A 56 11.63 8.87 -1.01
N GLY A 57 11.49 9.63 0.08
CA GLY A 57 10.50 10.68 0.18
C GLY A 57 10.65 11.76 -0.88
N MET A 58 11.88 12.18 -1.20
CA MET A 58 12.10 13.16 -2.28
C MET A 58 11.62 12.65 -3.64
N THR A 59 11.79 11.35 -3.92
CA THR A 59 11.28 10.70 -5.14
C THR A 59 9.76 10.54 -5.11
N CYS A 60 9.16 10.30 -3.94
CA CYS A 60 7.73 10.08 -3.80
C CYS A 60 6.89 11.37 -3.79
N VAL A 61 7.47 12.53 -3.44
CA VAL A 61 6.71 13.80 -3.38
C VAL A 61 6.12 14.20 -4.74
N PRO A 62 6.88 14.22 -5.86
CA PRO A 62 6.31 14.50 -7.18
C PRO A 62 5.22 13.49 -7.58
N PHE A 63 5.42 12.22 -7.19
CA PHE A 63 4.42 11.18 -7.41
C PHE A 63 3.12 11.47 -6.67
N VAL A 64 3.17 11.87 -5.39
CA VAL A 64 1.98 12.22 -4.60
C VAL A 64 1.18 13.34 -5.27
N GLN A 65 1.86 14.37 -5.80
CA GLN A 65 1.18 15.47 -6.48
C GLN A 65 0.44 14.97 -7.73
N LYS A 66 1.10 14.17 -8.57
CA LYS A 66 0.48 13.55 -9.75
C LYS A 66 -0.66 12.62 -9.39
N TRP A 67 -0.52 11.85 -8.31
CA TRP A 67 -1.54 10.95 -7.80
C TRP A 67 -2.79 11.72 -7.38
N LEU A 68 -2.64 12.73 -6.52
CA LEU A 68 -3.77 13.54 -6.04
C LEU A 68 -4.49 14.24 -7.20
N GLN A 69 -3.74 14.82 -8.13
CA GLN A 69 -4.35 15.46 -9.30
C GLN A 69 -5.05 14.44 -10.21
N GLY A 70 -4.39 13.32 -10.51
CA GLY A 70 -4.97 12.28 -11.35
C GLY A 70 -6.20 11.62 -10.73
N TYR A 71 -6.27 11.53 -9.40
CA TYR A 71 -7.47 11.04 -8.70
C TYR A 71 -8.61 12.04 -8.76
N ASN A 72 -8.35 13.31 -8.45
CA ASN A 72 -9.37 14.36 -8.50
C ASN A 72 -9.96 14.50 -9.91
N ASP A 73 -9.09 14.54 -10.93
CA ASP A 73 -9.52 14.59 -12.33
C ASP A 73 -10.35 13.36 -12.74
N ALA A 74 -10.05 12.18 -12.18
CA ALA A 74 -10.78 10.97 -12.47
C ALA A 74 -12.13 10.95 -11.75
N ILE A 75 -12.16 11.21 -10.44
CA ILE A 75 -13.40 11.15 -9.65
C ILE A 75 -14.42 12.19 -10.12
N ASP A 76 -13.97 13.38 -10.54
CA ASP A 76 -14.84 14.41 -11.12
C ASP A 76 -15.48 13.96 -12.44
N LYS A 77 -14.80 13.10 -13.21
CA LYS A 77 -15.28 12.60 -14.52
C LYS A 77 -16.16 11.36 -14.41
N VAL A 78 -15.77 10.38 -13.58
CA VAL A 78 -16.46 9.08 -13.50
C VAL A 78 -17.33 8.91 -12.27
N GLY A 79 -17.12 9.67 -11.19
CA GLY A 79 -17.91 9.57 -9.95
C GLY A 79 -17.81 8.22 -9.26
N ASN A 80 -16.86 7.36 -9.65
CA ASN A 80 -16.65 6.04 -9.07
C ASN A 80 -15.21 5.90 -8.54
N MET A 81 -15.09 5.61 -7.25
CA MET A 81 -13.80 5.55 -6.55
C MET A 81 -12.87 4.47 -7.12
N GLU A 82 -13.31 3.21 -7.19
CA GLU A 82 -12.48 2.11 -7.68
C GLU A 82 -11.97 2.38 -9.10
N VAL A 83 -12.83 2.86 -9.98
CA VAL A 83 -12.45 3.24 -11.35
C VAL A 83 -11.46 4.40 -11.33
N SER A 84 -11.66 5.39 -10.46
CA SER A 84 -10.74 6.54 -10.32
C SER A 84 -9.36 6.10 -9.87
N PHE A 85 -9.25 5.27 -8.83
CA PHE A 85 -7.96 4.69 -8.39
C PHE A 85 -7.24 3.95 -9.52
N LYS A 86 -7.96 3.14 -10.31
CA LYS A 86 -7.36 2.40 -11.43
C LYS A 86 -6.87 3.33 -12.54
N ILE A 87 -7.65 4.37 -12.87
CA ILE A 87 -7.23 5.40 -13.83
C ILE A 87 -5.98 6.11 -13.32
N THR A 88 -5.98 6.58 -12.08
CA THR A 88 -4.84 7.27 -11.47
C THR A 88 -3.60 6.39 -11.42
N GLN A 89 -3.74 5.12 -11.06
CA GLN A 89 -2.65 4.15 -11.08
C GLN A 89 -2.04 4.01 -12.49
N ALA A 90 -2.88 3.89 -13.52
CA ALA A 90 -2.40 3.80 -14.90
C ALA A 90 -1.68 5.10 -15.35
N LEU A 91 -2.14 6.26 -14.89
CA LEU A 91 -1.53 7.57 -15.19
C LEU A 91 -0.20 7.78 -14.46
N THR A 92 -0.06 7.22 -13.27
CA THR A 92 1.11 7.38 -12.40
C THR A 92 2.06 6.21 -12.48
N ASN A 93 2.04 5.41 -13.55
CA ASN A 93 2.80 4.17 -13.70
C ASN A 93 4.34 4.39 -13.82
N GLU A 94 4.93 4.88 -12.73
CA GLU A 94 6.35 5.12 -12.53
C GLU A 94 6.96 3.91 -11.81
N ASP A 95 7.70 3.07 -12.53
CA ASP A 95 8.29 1.83 -12.00
C ASP A 95 9.15 2.06 -10.75
N ALA A 96 9.82 3.21 -10.65
CA ALA A 96 10.63 3.59 -9.50
C ALA A 96 9.82 3.70 -8.18
N VAL A 97 8.53 3.99 -8.27
CA VAL A 97 7.62 4.08 -7.12
C VAL A 97 6.86 2.78 -6.96
N TRP A 98 6.15 2.32 -8.00
CA TRP A 98 5.29 1.13 -7.91
C TRP A 98 6.06 -0.17 -7.70
N GLY A 99 7.29 -0.27 -8.22
CA GLY A 99 8.15 -1.44 -8.06
C GLY A 99 8.94 -1.47 -6.75
N SER A 100 8.86 -0.42 -5.92
CA SER A 100 9.68 -0.26 -4.72
C SER A 100 8.84 -0.39 -3.46
N SER A 101 9.08 -1.44 -2.68
CA SER A 101 8.43 -1.61 -1.37
C SER A 101 8.69 -0.42 -0.46
N GLU A 102 9.89 0.15 -0.47
CA GLU A 102 10.23 1.30 0.38
C GLU A 102 9.45 2.55 -0.04
N SER A 103 9.28 2.77 -1.35
CA SER A 103 8.49 3.88 -1.87
C SER A 103 7.01 3.74 -1.49
N ILE A 104 6.44 2.53 -1.65
CA ILE A 104 5.06 2.27 -1.23
C ILE A 104 4.89 2.44 0.28
N ASP A 105 5.83 1.94 1.09
CA ASP A 105 5.83 2.11 2.55
C ASP A 105 5.89 3.60 2.96
N TRP A 106 6.65 4.41 2.23
CA TRP A 106 6.71 5.85 2.42
C TRP A 106 5.37 6.51 2.07
N LEU A 107 4.75 6.15 0.95
CA LEU A 107 3.42 6.67 0.56
C LEU A 107 2.34 6.32 1.60
N VAL A 108 2.32 5.08 2.09
CA VAL A 108 1.41 4.67 3.17
C VAL A 108 1.61 5.56 4.40
N SER A 109 2.86 5.78 4.81
CA SER A 109 3.18 6.64 5.96
C SER A 109 2.77 8.10 5.73
N TYR A 110 2.95 8.61 4.52
CA TYR A 110 2.56 9.96 4.13
C TYR A 110 1.05 10.15 4.26
N PHE A 111 0.26 9.27 3.65
CA PHE A 111 -1.19 9.37 3.66
C PHE A 111 -1.80 9.12 5.04
N LEU A 112 -1.22 8.24 5.86
CA LEU A 112 -1.63 8.09 7.26
C LEU A 112 -1.40 9.37 8.07
N MET A 113 -0.25 10.02 7.88
CA MET A 113 0.02 11.31 8.52
C MET A 113 -0.99 12.38 8.07
N THR A 114 -1.25 12.51 6.76
CA THR A 114 -2.21 13.53 6.28
C THR A 114 -3.63 13.23 6.75
N ALA A 115 -4.07 11.97 6.69
CA ALA A 115 -5.37 11.54 7.22
C ALA A 115 -5.52 11.92 8.71
N THR A 116 -4.47 11.72 9.51
CA THR A 116 -4.48 12.08 10.93
C THR A 116 -4.55 13.58 11.15
N LYS A 117 -3.82 14.38 10.37
CA LYS A 117 -3.93 15.85 10.43
C LYS A 117 -5.35 16.31 10.11
N GLN A 118 -5.95 15.77 9.04
CA GLN A 118 -7.31 16.11 8.66
C GLN A 118 -8.32 15.70 9.74
N TYR A 119 -8.16 14.51 10.32
CA TYR A 119 -8.99 14.00 11.40
C TYR A 119 -8.95 14.93 12.63
N LEU A 120 -7.75 15.33 13.05
CA LEU A 120 -7.56 16.23 14.20
C LEU A 120 -8.11 17.63 13.95
N ASN A 121 -8.09 18.09 12.70
CA ASN A 121 -8.71 19.35 12.28
C ASN A 121 -10.24 19.26 12.13
N GLY A 122 -10.83 18.08 12.37
CA GLY A 122 -12.28 17.85 12.22
C GLY A 122 -12.75 17.65 10.78
N ASN A 123 -11.84 17.57 9.81
CA ASN A 123 -12.16 17.34 8.41
C ASN A 123 -12.23 15.83 8.11
N ILE A 124 -13.33 15.21 8.53
CA ILE A 124 -13.50 13.75 8.49
C ILE A 124 -13.52 13.22 7.06
N ASP A 125 -14.15 13.93 6.12
CA ASP A 125 -14.25 13.50 4.73
C ASP A 125 -12.87 13.41 4.07
N MET A 126 -12.04 14.46 4.21
CA MET A 126 -10.67 14.44 3.68
C MET A 126 -9.79 13.43 4.41
N ALA A 127 -10.02 13.22 5.71
CA ALA A 127 -9.31 12.19 6.46
C ALA A 127 -9.63 10.78 5.95
N GLY A 128 -10.89 10.52 5.58
CA GLY A 128 -11.32 9.27 4.97
C GLY A 128 -10.68 9.04 3.60
N VAL A 129 -10.65 10.08 2.76
CA VAL A 129 -9.97 10.06 1.45
C VAL A 129 -8.49 9.67 1.61
N ASP A 130 -7.75 10.37 2.46
CA ASP A 130 -6.33 10.09 2.69
C ASP A 130 -6.11 8.69 3.29
N ALA A 131 -6.94 8.27 4.24
CA ALA A 131 -6.86 6.93 4.83
C ALA A 131 -7.11 5.82 3.79
N SER A 132 -8.02 6.06 2.84
CA SER A 132 -8.29 5.13 1.74
C SER A 132 -7.11 5.01 0.78
N TYR A 133 -6.36 6.09 0.52
CA TYR A 133 -5.11 6.02 -0.24
C TYR A 133 -4.08 5.15 0.49
N ALA A 134 -3.89 5.39 1.79
CA ALA A 134 -2.98 4.59 2.60
C ALA A 134 -3.34 3.09 2.56
N ASP A 135 -4.63 2.76 2.71
CA ASP A 135 -5.08 1.37 2.66
C ASP A 135 -4.84 0.76 1.26
N PHE A 136 -5.20 1.48 0.19
CA PHE A 136 -4.96 1.04 -1.17
C PHE A 136 -3.47 0.75 -1.45
N PHE A 137 -2.55 1.65 -1.06
CA PHE A 137 -1.11 1.44 -1.26
C PHE A 137 -0.59 0.26 -0.45
N ASN A 138 -1.05 0.09 0.79
CA ASN A 138 -0.70 -1.05 1.63
C ASN A 138 -1.21 -2.37 1.00
N GLN A 139 -2.42 -2.37 0.48
CA GLN A 139 -2.98 -3.52 -0.25
C GLN A 139 -2.25 -3.77 -1.58
N HIS A 140 -1.85 -2.72 -2.31
CA HIS A 140 -1.04 -2.85 -3.53
C HIS A 140 0.26 -3.58 -3.24
N LYS A 141 1.00 -3.16 -2.20
CA LYS A 141 2.22 -3.84 -1.76
C LYS A 141 1.95 -5.31 -1.45
N ALA A 142 0.91 -5.62 -0.68
CA ALA A 142 0.56 -6.99 -0.34
C ALA A 142 0.22 -7.87 -1.57
N VAL A 143 -0.42 -7.31 -2.59
CA VAL A 143 -0.86 -8.05 -3.78
C VAL A 143 0.24 -8.16 -4.84
N VAL A 144 0.89 -7.05 -5.17
CA VAL A 144 1.78 -6.95 -6.33
C VAL A 144 3.24 -7.22 -5.95
N LEU A 145 3.71 -6.63 -4.85
CA LEU A 145 5.12 -6.72 -4.43
C LEU A 145 5.36 -7.98 -3.60
N ASP A 146 4.61 -8.14 -2.51
CA ASP A 146 4.81 -9.23 -1.56
C ASP A 146 4.08 -10.52 -1.98
N LYS A 147 3.07 -10.39 -2.84
CA LYS A 147 2.22 -11.50 -3.34
C LYS A 147 1.61 -12.35 -2.21
N THR A 148 1.29 -11.72 -1.08
CA THR A 148 0.67 -12.34 0.09
C THR A 148 -0.85 -12.37 0.01
N LYS A 149 -1.46 -11.54 -0.84
CA LYS A 149 -2.90 -11.51 -1.12
C LYS A 149 -3.19 -11.67 -2.61
N PRO A 150 -4.32 -12.29 -3.00
CA PRO A 150 -4.64 -12.53 -4.41
C PRO A 150 -5.16 -11.30 -5.15
N LYS A 151 -5.77 -10.34 -4.44
CA LYS A 151 -6.35 -9.13 -5.03
C LYS A 151 -6.55 -8.05 -3.97
N ILE A 152 -6.73 -6.82 -4.44
CA ILE A 152 -7.17 -5.68 -3.61
C ILE A 152 -8.63 -5.90 -3.21
N ASP A 153 -8.91 -5.69 -1.92
CA ASP A 153 -10.24 -5.61 -1.34
C ASP A 153 -10.76 -4.18 -1.46
N TRP A 154 -11.45 -3.91 -2.57
CA TRP A 154 -12.06 -2.60 -2.84
C TRP A 154 -13.20 -2.26 -1.88
N HIS A 155 -13.85 -3.26 -1.29
CA HIS A 155 -14.90 -3.01 -0.30
C HIS A 155 -14.28 -2.35 0.94
N GLU A 156 -13.11 -2.83 1.38
CA GLU A 156 -12.39 -2.22 2.50
C GLU A 156 -11.93 -0.78 2.18
N VAL A 157 -11.34 -0.55 1.00
CA VAL A 157 -10.92 0.80 0.58
C VAL A 157 -12.10 1.79 0.60
N VAL A 158 -13.24 1.39 0.03
CA VAL A 158 -14.47 2.21 0.01
C VAL A 158 -15.05 2.40 1.42
N ARG A 159 -15.01 1.36 2.27
CA ARG A 159 -15.47 1.44 3.66
C ARG A 159 -14.64 2.44 4.45
N ILE A 160 -13.33 2.47 4.27
CA ILE A 160 -12.43 3.43 4.93
C ILE A 160 -12.66 4.85 4.40
N HIS A 161 -12.83 5.01 3.09
CA HIS A 161 -13.12 6.32 2.50
C HIS A 161 -14.38 6.96 3.07
N ASN A 162 -15.43 6.17 3.28
CA ASN A 162 -16.73 6.63 3.80
C ASN A 162 -16.88 6.36 5.31
N ALA A 163 -15.76 6.15 6.03
CA ALA A 163 -15.80 5.80 7.43
C ALA A 163 -16.34 6.95 8.28
N ASP A 164 -17.18 6.60 9.25
CA ASP A 164 -17.55 7.55 10.29
C ASP A 164 -16.34 7.88 11.19
N LYS A 165 -16.47 8.96 11.96
CA LYS A 165 -15.40 9.43 12.84
C LYS A 165 -14.85 8.34 13.78
N PRO A 166 -15.68 7.49 14.45
CA PRO A 166 -15.17 6.39 15.27
C PRO A 166 -14.39 5.32 14.48
N THR A 167 -14.91 4.88 13.33
CA THR A 167 -14.26 3.88 12.48
C THR A 167 -12.92 4.38 11.97
N LEU A 168 -12.87 5.63 11.54
CA LEU A 168 -11.64 6.24 11.06
C LEU A 168 -10.61 6.40 12.17
N ALA A 169 -11.04 6.78 13.38
CA ALA A 169 -10.15 6.84 14.56
C ALA A 169 -9.52 5.47 14.86
N ALA A 170 -10.32 4.41 14.83
CA ALA A 170 -9.83 3.05 15.06
C ALA A 170 -8.79 2.65 13.99
N PHE A 171 -9.11 2.88 12.71
CA PHE A 171 -8.19 2.59 11.60
C PHE A 171 -6.85 3.31 11.74
N LEU A 172 -6.87 4.61 12.09
CA LEU A 172 -5.67 5.43 12.23
C LEU A 172 -4.85 5.05 13.47
N ARG A 173 -5.49 4.77 14.62
CA ARG A 173 -4.80 4.33 15.85
C ARG A 173 -4.03 3.02 15.66
N GLU A 174 -4.60 2.06 14.93
CA GLU A 174 -3.92 0.80 14.62
C GLU A 174 -2.64 1.00 13.79
N ARG A 175 -2.57 2.08 13.01
CA ARG A 175 -1.55 2.31 11.98
C ARG A 175 -0.62 3.48 12.29
N ILE A 176 -0.91 4.27 13.32
CA ILE A 176 -0.04 5.35 13.76
C ILE A 176 0.13 5.22 15.27
N PRO A 177 1.35 4.90 15.74
CA PRO A 177 1.66 4.76 17.16
C PRO A 177 1.77 6.12 17.87
N CYS A 178 1.00 7.12 17.46
CA CYS A 178 1.02 8.45 18.06
C CYS A 178 -0.13 8.62 19.05
N THR A 179 0.16 9.25 20.18
CA THR A 179 -0.85 9.55 21.22
C THR A 179 -1.78 10.69 20.84
N CYS A 180 -1.63 11.30 19.65
CA CYS A 180 -2.52 12.39 19.23
C CYS A 180 -3.96 11.93 19.00
N LEU A 181 -4.16 10.63 18.81
CA LEU A 181 -5.47 10.04 18.62
C LEU A 181 -6.01 9.43 19.93
N ASP A 182 -5.27 9.45 21.04
CA ASP A 182 -5.75 9.00 22.35
C ASP A 182 -6.65 10.06 22.99
#